data_AF-A0A6G9CSQ0-F1
#
_entry.id   AF-A0A6G9CSQ0-F1
#
_cell.length_a   1.000
_cell.length_b   1.000
_cell.length_c   1.000
_cell.angle_alpha   90.00
_cell.angle_beta   90.00
_cell.angle_gamma   90.00
#
_symmetry.space_group_name_H-M   'P 1'
#
loop_
_entity.id
_entity.type
_entity.pdbx_description
1 polymer ?
#
loop_
_entity_poly.entity_id
_entity_poly.type
_entity_poly.pdbx_seq_one_letter_code
_entity_poly.pdbx_strand_id
1 'polypeptide(L)'
;MTLTRDDVIDVLTACSSVDLRKVGKSDVDSWCSTLRRDLDRSLALEAVRIHYVTSPDRIMPAHVNNLALQIRKDRAEREPAVDRELRQLQHDLKHGLVRGDAQLGGLPIGGVDGKPVPGAYAVNNAIEHVCPLCGADEYQACTNSVSGVERKMPCLPRLKIEAEPNPKYAK
;
A
#
# COMPACT_ATOMS: atom_id res chain seq x y z
N MET A 1 -12.66 3.57 -8.73
CA MET A 1 -13.87 3.00 -9.35
C MET A 1 -13.42 2.02 -10.41
N THR A 2 -14.03 0.84 -10.45
CA THR A 2 -13.69 -0.25 -11.38
C THR A 2 -14.56 -0.14 -12.64
N LEU A 3 -14.00 -0.35 -13.82
CA LEU A 3 -14.75 -0.48 -15.08
C LEU A 3 -15.87 -1.53 -14.96
N THR A 4 -17.09 -1.12 -15.29
CA THR A 4 -18.23 -2.01 -15.49
C THR A 4 -18.29 -2.50 -16.94
N ARG A 5 -19.15 -3.49 -17.20
CA ARG A 5 -19.39 -3.98 -18.58
C ARG A 5 -19.88 -2.86 -19.50
N ASP A 6 -20.77 -2.00 -19.02
CA ASP A 6 -21.32 -0.88 -19.78
C ASP A 6 -20.22 0.16 -20.08
N ASP A 7 -19.31 0.41 -19.14
CA ASP A 7 -18.16 1.28 -19.39
C ASP A 7 -17.24 0.71 -20.48
N VAL A 8 -17.07 -0.61 -20.54
CA VAL A 8 -16.29 -1.26 -21.62
C VAL A 8 -16.99 -1.14 -22.97
N ILE A 9 -18.33 -1.21 -23.00
CA ILE A 9 -19.11 -0.96 -24.21
C ILE A 9 -18.85 0.48 -24.68
N ASP A 10 -18.90 1.46 -23.79
CA ASP A 10 -18.62 2.86 -24.14
C ASP A 10 -17.22 3.06 -24.74
N VAL A 11 -16.21 2.41 -24.13
CA VAL A 11 -14.83 2.44 -24.63
C VAL A 11 -14.75 1.81 -26.02
N LEU A 12 -15.39 0.67 -26.25
CA LEU A 12 -15.41 0.01 -27.55
C LEU A 12 -16.20 0.81 -28.60
N THR A 13 -17.29 1.46 -28.21
CA THR A 13 -18.04 2.38 -29.05
C THR A 13 -17.16 3.56 -29.49
N ALA A 14 -16.39 4.15 -28.57
CA ALA A 14 -15.43 5.20 -28.89
C ALA A 14 -14.31 4.72 -29.83
N CYS A 15 -13.87 3.47 -29.72
CA CYS A 15 -12.93 2.90 -30.70
C CYS A 15 -13.59 2.76 -32.08
N SER A 16 -14.81 2.23 -32.12
CA SER A 16 -15.53 1.92 -33.36
C SER A 16 -15.89 3.14 -34.19
N SER A 17 -16.04 4.32 -33.56
CA SER A 17 -16.28 5.56 -34.31
C SER A 17 -15.07 6.02 -35.13
N VAL A 18 -13.86 5.54 -34.80
CA VAL A 18 -12.62 5.90 -35.50
C VAL A 18 -12.15 4.77 -36.42
N ASP A 19 -12.09 3.53 -35.91
CA ASP A 19 -11.54 2.40 -36.67
C ASP A 19 -12.58 1.54 -37.39
N LEU A 20 -13.86 1.92 -37.28
CA LEU A 20 -15.00 1.26 -37.91
C LEU A 20 -15.10 -0.24 -37.58
N ARG A 21 -14.58 -0.67 -36.41
CA ARG A 21 -14.73 -2.07 -35.98
C ARG A 21 -16.19 -2.41 -35.74
N LYS A 22 -16.56 -3.64 -36.09
CA LYS A 22 -17.81 -4.24 -35.59
C LYS A 22 -17.56 -4.73 -34.17
N VAL A 23 -18.41 -4.29 -33.25
CA VAL A 23 -18.34 -4.69 -31.83
C VAL A 23 -19.43 -5.72 -31.57
N GLY A 24 -19.02 -6.96 -31.30
CA GLY A 24 -19.90 -8.04 -30.88
C GLY A 24 -19.79 -8.34 -29.39
N LYS A 25 -20.68 -9.22 -28.90
CA LYS A 25 -20.68 -9.67 -27.49
C LYS A 25 -19.33 -10.27 -27.08
N SER A 26 -18.70 -11.05 -27.96
CA SER A 26 -17.39 -11.65 -27.74
C SER A 26 -16.27 -10.62 -27.57
N ASP A 27 -16.34 -9.50 -28.30
CA ASP A 27 -15.35 -8.42 -28.18
C ASP A 27 -15.47 -7.73 -26.82
N VAL A 28 -16.71 -7.47 -26.38
CA VAL A 28 -16.98 -6.90 -25.05
C VAL A 28 -16.46 -7.82 -23.94
N ASP A 29 -16.72 -9.13 -24.03
CA ASP A 29 -16.25 -10.11 -23.05
C ASP A 29 -14.70 -10.18 -22.99
N SER A 30 -14.07 -10.19 -24.15
CA SER A 30 -12.61 -10.17 -24.29
C SER A 30 -12.00 -8.89 -23.71
N TRP A 31 -12.58 -7.73 -23.98
CA TRP A 31 -12.11 -6.46 -23.44
C TRP A 31 -12.33 -6.35 -21.93
N CYS A 32 -13.47 -6.81 -21.42
CA CYS A 32 -13.74 -6.85 -19.97
C CYS A 32 -12.70 -7.68 -19.21
N SER A 33 -12.24 -8.79 -19.80
CA SER A 33 -11.23 -9.65 -19.17
C SER A 33 -9.80 -9.15 -19.32
N THR A 34 -9.50 -8.38 -20.38
CA THR A 34 -8.13 -7.92 -20.69
C THR A 34 -7.81 -6.55 -20.10
N LEU A 35 -8.80 -5.67 -19.96
CA LEU A 35 -8.60 -4.35 -19.36
C LEU A 35 -8.29 -4.49 -17.87
N ARG A 36 -7.43 -3.58 -17.39
CA ARG A 36 -7.04 -3.55 -15.98
C ARG A 36 -8.24 -3.31 -15.07
N ARG A 37 -8.33 -4.08 -13.98
CA ARG A 37 -9.44 -3.98 -13.00
C ARG A 37 -9.51 -2.63 -12.29
N ASP A 38 -8.35 -1.99 -12.09
CA ASP A 38 -8.23 -0.70 -11.42
C ASP A 38 -8.41 0.49 -12.36
N LEU A 39 -8.75 0.25 -13.62
CA LEU A 39 -9.00 1.29 -14.61
C LEU A 39 -10.42 1.85 -14.44
N ASP A 40 -10.53 3.17 -14.59
CA ASP A 40 -11.78 3.94 -14.60
C ASP A 40 -12.16 4.32 -16.04
N ARG A 41 -13.47 4.50 -16.28
CA ARG A 41 -14.01 4.87 -17.61
C ARG A 41 -13.37 6.13 -18.18
N SER A 42 -13.21 7.18 -17.38
CA SER A 42 -12.61 8.45 -17.80
C SER A 42 -11.19 8.26 -18.33
N LEU A 43 -10.35 7.56 -17.58
CA LEU A 43 -8.96 7.31 -17.97
C LEU A 43 -8.86 6.38 -19.19
N ALA A 44 -9.77 5.41 -19.31
CA ALA A 44 -9.84 4.54 -20.48
C ALA A 44 -10.16 5.34 -21.76
N LEU A 45 -11.15 6.23 -21.71
CA LEU A 45 -11.53 7.07 -22.86
C LEU A 45 -10.42 8.09 -23.22
N GLU A 46 -9.72 8.61 -22.22
CA GLU A 46 -8.57 9.48 -22.44
C GLU A 46 -7.41 8.73 -23.10
N ALA A 47 -7.11 7.50 -22.66
CA ALA A 47 -6.13 6.64 -23.30
C ALA A 47 -6.51 6.35 -24.77
N VAL A 48 -7.79 6.08 -25.07
CA VAL A 48 -8.26 5.91 -26.45
C VAL A 48 -8.01 7.17 -27.28
N ARG A 49 -8.35 8.34 -26.73
CA ARG A 49 -8.12 9.62 -27.41
C ARG A 49 -6.64 9.85 -27.71
N ILE A 50 -5.77 9.64 -26.72
CA ILE A 50 -4.32 9.82 -26.89
C ILE A 50 -3.79 8.86 -27.94
N HIS A 51 -4.22 7.59 -27.92
CA HIS A 51 -3.79 6.61 -28.92
C HIS A 51 -4.06 7.09 -30.34
N TYR A 52 -5.28 7.52 -30.65
CA TYR A 52 -5.63 7.96 -32.00
C TYR A 52 -5.02 9.31 -32.40
N VAL A 53 -4.53 10.10 -31.43
CA VAL A 53 -3.75 11.31 -31.73
C VAL A 53 -2.29 10.97 -32.05
N THR A 54 -1.72 9.95 -31.42
CA THR A 54 -0.27 9.68 -31.47
C THR A 54 0.11 8.48 -32.32
N SER A 55 -0.83 7.59 -32.64
CA SER A 55 -0.60 6.37 -33.39
C SER A 55 -1.68 6.18 -34.47
N PRO A 56 -1.28 5.80 -35.70
CA PRO A 56 -2.21 5.42 -36.75
C PRO A 56 -2.73 3.98 -36.60
N ASP A 57 -2.16 3.19 -35.67
CA ASP A 57 -2.46 1.77 -35.55
C ASP A 57 -3.84 1.53 -34.93
N ARG A 58 -4.40 0.36 -35.25
CA ARG A 58 -5.64 -0.08 -34.62
C ARG A 58 -5.44 -0.28 -33.11
N ILE A 59 -6.29 0.36 -32.31
CA ILE A 59 -6.18 0.28 -30.85
C ILE A 59 -6.55 -1.10 -30.31
N MET A 60 -5.74 -1.62 -29.40
CA MET A 60 -5.95 -2.90 -28.70
C MET A 60 -6.04 -2.65 -27.19
N PRO A 61 -6.63 -3.56 -26.38
CA PRO A 61 -6.70 -3.39 -24.92
C PRO A 61 -5.34 -3.12 -24.28
N ALA A 62 -4.27 -3.75 -24.82
CA ALA A 62 -2.91 -3.53 -24.36
C ALA A 62 -2.46 -2.06 -24.49
N HIS A 63 -2.84 -1.38 -25.58
CA HIS A 63 -2.53 0.04 -25.78
C HIS A 63 -3.23 0.90 -24.74
N VAL A 64 -4.51 0.62 -24.46
CA VAL A 64 -5.28 1.33 -23.42
C VAL A 64 -4.64 1.16 -22.05
N ASN A 65 -4.27 -0.08 -21.68
CA ASN A 65 -3.62 -0.37 -20.41
C ASN A 65 -2.27 0.37 -20.26
N ASN A 66 -1.46 0.37 -21.32
CA ASN A 66 -0.15 1.03 -21.32
C ASN A 66 -0.28 2.55 -21.23
N LEU A 67 -1.18 3.14 -22.02
CA LEU A 67 -1.44 4.58 -22.01
C LEU A 67 -2.05 5.03 -20.67
N ALA A 68 -2.96 4.26 -20.08
CA ALA A 68 -3.50 4.56 -18.75
C ALA A 68 -2.40 4.59 -17.67
N LEU A 69 -1.43 3.68 -17.74
CA LEU A 69 -0.26 3.71 -16.86
C LEU A 69 0.62 4.94 -17.10
N GLN A 70 0.84 5.31 -18.36
CA GLN A 70 1.62 6.50 -18.70
C GLN A 70 0.92 7.77 -18.20
N ILE A 71 -0.38 7.95 -18.44
CA ILE A 71 -1.15 9.10 -17.95
C ILE A 71 -1.06 9.20 -16.43
N ARG A 72 -1.16 8.08 -15.70
CA ARG A 72 -1.01 8.10 -14.23
C ARG A 72 0.39 8.52 -13.79
N LYS A 73 1.43 8.03 -14.47
CA LYS A 73 2.81 8.43 -14.19
C LYS A 73 3.02 9.91 -14.46
N ASP A 74 2.64 10.39 -15.64
CA ASP A 74 2.70 11.80 -16.03
C ASP A 74 2.00 12.71 -15.01
N ARG A 75 0.80 12.32 -14.55
CA ARG A 75 0.07 13.08 -13.52
C ARG A 75 0.78 13.08 -12.18
N ALA A 76 1.34 11.94 -11.76
CA ALA A 76 2.10 11.86 -10.52
C ALA A 76 3.43 12.66 -10.58
N GLU A 77 4.05 12.71 -11.76
CA GLU A 77 5.28 13.48 -11.99
C GLU A 77 5.01 15.00 -12.03
N ARG A 78 3.91 15.42 -12.66
CA ARG A 78 3.49 16.83 -12.75
C ARG A 78 2.84 17.36 -11.47
N GLU A 79 2.54 16.50 -10.51
CA GLU A 79 1.94 16.90 -9.26
C GLU A 79 2.89 17.78 -8.45
N PRO A 80 2.43 18.96 -7.95
CA PRO A 80 3.24 19.83 -7.12
C PRO A 80 3.58 19.15 -5.79
N ALA A 81 4.71 19.56 -5.18
CA ALA A 81 5.21 18.95 -3.95
C ALA A 81 4.17 18.92 -2.81
N VAL A 82 3.36 19.97 -2.70
CA VAL A 82 2.30 20.09 -1.67
C VAL A 82 1.23 19.01 -1.83
N ASP A 83 0.76 18.76 -3.05
CA ASP A 83 -0.27 17.74 -3.32
C ASP A 83 0.28 16.32 -3.09
N ARG A 84 1.56 16.12 -3.42
CA ARG A 84 2.26 14.86 -3.15
C ARG A 84 2.36 14.59 -1.65
N GLU A 85 2.73 15.58 -0.86
CA GLU A 85 2.78 15.50 0.61
C GLU A 85 1.39 15.24 1.21
N LEU A 86 0.35 15.94 0.73
CA LEU A 86 -1.02 15.71 1.16
C LEU A 86 -1.48 14.28 0.88
N ARG A 87 -1.14 13.71 -0.29
CA ARG A 87 -1.47 12.32 -0.60
C ARG A 87 -0.73 11.35 0.31
N GLN A 88 0.54 11.61 0.62
CA GLN A 88 1.30 10.80 1.57
C GLN A 88 0.64 10.82 2.95
N LEU A 89 0.27 12.00 3.46
CA LEU A 89 -0.46 12.14 4.72
C LEU A 89 -1.81 11.41 4.71
N GLN A 90 -2.56 11.47 3.62
CA GLN A 90 -3.82 10.72 3.47
C GLN A 90 -3.60 9.21 3.49
N HIS A 91 -2.52 8.74 2.86
CA HIS A 91 -2.14 7.34 2.87
C HIS A 91 -1.76 6.90 4.29
N ASP A 92 -0.97 7.70 4.99
CA ASP A 92 -0.60 7.45 6.39
C ASP A 92 -1.82 7.42 7.31
N LEU A 93 -2.77 8.34 7.13
CA LEU A 93 -4.07 8.33 7.83
C LEU A 93 -4.83 7.03 7.58
N LYS A 94 -4.92 6.62 6.31
CA LYS A 94 -5.62 5.39 5.90
C LYS A 94 -4.99 4.14 6.53
N HIS A 95 -3.69 4.12 6.72
CA HIS A 95 -2.95 3.04 7.38
C HIS A 95 -2.82 3.22 8.90
N GLY A 96 -3.43 4.24 9.48
CA GLY A 96 -3.38 4.50 10.91
C GLY A 96 -2.02 4.99 11.43
N LEU A 97 -1.13 5.44 10.55
CA LEU A 97 0.23 5.91 10.83
C LEU A 97 0.27 7.38 11.32
N VAL A 98 -0.85 7.96 11.77
CA VAL A 98 -0.88 9.38 12.20
C VAL A 98 -0.86 9.52 13.72
N ARG A 99 -1.17 8.46 14.44
CA ARG A 99 -1.03 8.44 15.90
C ARG A 99 0.22 7.65 16.25
N GLY A 100 1.19 8.35 16.83
CA GLY A 100 2.38 7.75 17.41
C GLY A 100 2.01 6.76 18.51
N ASP A 101 2.68 5.62 18.53
CA ASP A 101 2.52 4.64 19.60
C ASP A 101 3.27 5.11 20.85
N ALA A 102 2.55 5.34 21.95
CA ALA A 102 3.15 5.77 23.22
C ALA A 102 4.18 4.76 23.76
N GLN A 103 3.99 3.46 23.51
CA GLN A 103 4.94 2.42 23.91
C GLN A 103 6.23 2.43 23.07
N LEU A 104 6.21 3.13 21.92
CA LEU A 104 7.33 3.36 21.01
C LEU A 104 7.73 4.84 20.96
N GLY A 105 7.47 5.61 22.02
CA GLY A 105 7.94 6.99 22.13
C GLY A 105 7.26 7.94 21.13
N GLY A 106 6.03 7.62 20.72
CA GLY A 106 5.27 8.42 19.78
C GLY A 106 5.64 8.19 18.32
N LEU A 107 6.39 7.12 18.01
CA LEU A 107 6.69 6.79 16.61
C LEU A 107 5.46 6.23 15.89
N PRO A 108 5.11 6.75 14.70
CA PRO A 108 3.98 6.27 13.91
C PRO A 108 4.32 5.00 13.12
N ILE A 109 4.73 3.93 13.82
CA ILE A 109 5.10 2.66 13.18
C ILE A 109 3.89 1.73 13.21
N GLY A 110 3.37 1.39 12.03
CA GLY A 110 2.28 0.42 11.89
C GLY A 110 2.77 -1.03 11.99
N GLY A 111 1.84 -1.95 12.29
CA GLY A 111 2.09 -3.39 12.20
C GLY A 111 3.07 -3.95 13.22
N VAL A 112 3.20 -3.30 14.38
CA VAL A 112 4.08 -3.73 15.48
C VAL A 112 3.47 -4.89 16.28
N ASP A 113 2.16 -5.08 16.17
CA ASP A 113 1.49 -6.24 16.75
C ASP A 113 1.74 -7.49 15.89
N GLY A 114 1.86 -8.65 16.54
CA GLY A 114 2.13 -9.94 15.94
C GLY A 114 3.33 -10.66 16.54
N LYS A 115 3.72 -11.77 15.90
CA LYS A 115 4.75 -12.69 16.40
C LYS A 115 6.06 -11.95 16.74
N PRO A 116 6.59 -12.10 17.96
CA PRO A 116 7.83 -11.47 18.41
C PRO A 116 8.99 -11.77 17.46
N VAL A 117 9.77 -10.75 17.11
CA VAL A 117 11.00 -10.92 16.31
C VAL A 117 12.16 -11.11 17.29
N PRO A 118 12.78 -12.30 17.39
CA PRO A 118 13.79 -12.58 18.41
C PRO A 118 14.95 -11.57 18.44
N GLY A 119 15.40 -11.14 17.25
CA GLY A 119 16.48 -10.15 17.14
C GLY A 119 16.14 -8.79 17.75
N ALA A 120 14.87 -8.37 17.75
CA ALA A 120 14.45 -7.11 18.36
C ALA A 120 14.50 -7.17 19.90
N TYR A 121 14.28 -8.36 20.45
CA TYR A 121 14.25 -8.63 21.89
C TYR A 121 15.63 -9.00 22.47
N ALA A 122 16.58 -9.37 21.62
CA ALA A 122 17.97 -9.59 22.00
C ALA A 122 18.75 -8.27 22.22
N VAL A 123 18.28 -7.15 21.66
CA VAL A 123 18.89 -5.83 21.87
C VAL A 123 18.84 -5.48 23.36
N ASN A 124 20.01 -5.16 23.94
CA ASN A 124 20.18 -4.87 25.36
C ASN A 124 19.60 -5.94 26.29
N ASN A 125 19.57 -7.21 25.84
CA ASN A 125 18.94 -8.32 26.57
C ASN A 125 17.50 -7.99 27.01
N ALA A 126 16.75 -7.20 26.23
CA ALA A 126 15.44 -6.70 26.62
C ALA A 126 14.49 -7.82 27.08
N ILE A 127 14.56 -9.00 26.45
CA ILE A 127 13.73 -10.16 26.84
C ILE A 127 14.01 -10.66 28.26
N GLU A 128 15.21 -10.46 28.78
CA GLU A 128 15.61 -10.95 30.11
C GLU A 128 15.14 -10.05 31.25
N HIS A 129 14.50 -8.92 30.94
CA HIS A 129 14.00 -7.98 31.93
C HIS A 129 12.49 -7.92 31.94
N VAL A 130 11.87 -7.75 33.11
CA VAL A 130 10.45 -7.43 33.20
C VAL A 130 10.19 -6.06 32.57
N CYS A 131 9.16 -5.95 31.73
CA CYS A 131 8.84 -4.69 31.08
C CYS A 131 8.15 -3.71 32.05
N PRO A 132 8.71 -2.53 32.33
CA PRO A 132 8.08 -1.56 33.24
C PRO A 132 6.85 -0.87 32.64
N LEU A 133 6.59 -1.06 31.34
CA LEU A 133 5.47 -0.41 30.64
C LEU A 133 4.27 -1.34 30.43
N CYS A 134 4.49 -2.52 29.85
CA CYS A 134 3.41 -3.48 29.58
C CYS A 134 3.32 -4.59 30.63
N GLY A 135 4.28 -4.68 31.56
CA GLY A 135 4.30 -5.71 32.60
C GLY A 135 4.68 -7.11 32.12
N ALA A 136 5.10 -7.27 30.85
CA ALA A 136 5.53 -8.56 30.34
C ALA A 136 6.74 -9.11 31.12
N ASP A 137 6.65 -10.37 31.53
CA ASP A 137 7.68 -11.05 32.31
C ASP A 137 8.96 -11.34 31.48
N GLU A 138 10.00 -11.78 32.18
CA GLU A 138 11.21 -12.32 31.56
C GLU A 138 10.87 -13.45 30.58
N TYR A 139 11.55 -13.49 29.44
CA TYR A 139 11.32 -14.46 28.36
C TYR A 139 9.94 -14.39 27.69
N GLN A 140 9.09 -13.44 28.09
CA GLN A 140 7.82 -13.15 27.43
C GLN A 140 7.92 -11.88 26.57
N ALA A 141 7.24 -11.90 25.43
CA ALA A 141 7.18 -10.73 24.57
C ALA A 141 6.36 -9.60 25.20
N CYS A 142 6.69 -8.36 24.83
CA CYS A 142 5.85 -7.23 25.17
C CYS A 142 4.49 -7.37 24.49
N THR A 143 3.46 -6.83 25.14
CA THR A 143 2.09 -6.77 24.62
C THR A 143 1.66 -5.32 24.38
N ASN A 144 0.77 -5.14 23.42
CA ASN A 144 0.13 -3.87 23.17
C ASN A 144 -0.85 -3.56 24.31
N SER A 145 -0.71 -2.42 24.97
CA SER A 145 -1.56 -2.06 26.12
C SER A 145 -3.03 -1.81 25.74
N VAL A 146 -3.31 -1.54 24.46
CA VAL A 146 -4.66 -1.30 23.94
C VAL A 146 -5.29 -2.60 23.43
N SER A 147 -4.56 -3.36 22.61
CA SER A 147 -5.10 -4.56 21.94
C SER A 147 -4.82 -5.87 22.67
N GLY A 148 -3.88 -5.89 23.62
CA GLY A 148 -3.43 -7.10 24.33
C GLY A 148 -2.60 -8.07 23.48
N VAL A 149 -2.39 -7.77 22.19
CA VAL A 149 -1.66 -8.63 21.27
C VAL A 149 -0.16 -8.55 21.53
N GLU A 150 0.54 -9.67 21.39
CA GLU A 150 2.01 -9.71 21.40
C GLU A 150 2.61 -8.75 20.36
N ARG A 151 3.81 -8.24 20.65
CA ARG A 151 4.49 -7.28 19.79
C ARG A 151 5.75 -7.86 19.19
N LYS A 152 6.01 -7.49 17.94
CA LYS A 152 7.22 -7.81 17.18
C LYS A 152 8.49 -7.25 17.82
N MET A 153 8.38 -6.13 18.54
CA MET A 153 9.51 -5.47 19.20
C MET A 153 9.18 -5.13 20.67
N PRO A 154 10.21 -5.06 21.55
CA PRO A 154 10.03 -4.67 22.93
C PRO A 154 9.59 -3.20 23.07
N CYS A 155 8.91 -2.88 24.17
CA CYS A 155 8.58 -1.49 24.53
C CYS A 155 9.88 -0.70 24.77
N LEU A 156 9.91 0.59 24.41
CA LEU A 156 11.08 1.43 24.63
C LEU A 156 11.57 1.44 26.08
N PRO A 157 10.70 1.48 27.11
CA PRO A 157 11.15 1.39 28.49
C PRO A 157 11.86 0.08 28.85
N ARG A 158 11.54 -1.03 28.17
CA ARG A 158 12.23 -2.32 28.37
C ARG A 158 13.61 -2.32 27.71
N LEU A 159 13.73 -1.72 26.52
CA LEU A 159 14.99 -1.56 25.79
C LEU A 159 16.01 -0.67 26.50
N LYS A 160 15.54 0.27 27.33
CA LYS A 160 16.37 1.24 28.05
C LYS A 160 16.85 0.74 29.41
N ILE A 161 16.45 -0.45 29.84
CA ILE A 161 17.00 -1.05 31.06
C ILE A 161 18.48 -1.29 30.80
N GLU A 162 19.33 -0.69 31.62
CA GLU A 162 20.77 -0.91 31.55
C GLU A 162 21.02 -2.40 31.81
N ALA A 163 21.52 -3.09 30.80
CA ALA A 163 21.86 -4.50 30.93
C ALA A 163 23.09 -4.61 31.84
N GLU A 164 22.87 -4.87 33.14
CA GLU A 164 23.91 -5.58 33.88
C GLU A 164 24.04 -6.97 33.24
N PRO A 165 25.25 -7.39 32.84
CA PRO A 165 25.43 -8.68 32.20
C PRO A 165 24.91 -9.78 33.11
N ASN A 166 23.95 -10.57 32.61
CA ASN A 166 23.36 -11.68 33.34
C ASN A 166 24.48 -12.63 33.81
N PRO A 167 24.70 -12.80 35.13
CA PRO A 167 25.81 -13.60 35.65
C PRO A 167 25.71 -15.07 35.25
N LYS A 168 24.54 -15.53 34.78
CA LYS A 168 24.33 -16.88 34.27
C LYS A 168 24.92 -17.11 32.87
N TYR A 169 25.23 -16.05 32.13
CA TYR A 169 25.72 -16.08 30.75
C TYR A 169 26.98 -15.24 30.51
N ALA A 170 27.54 -14.61 31.54
CA ALA A 170 28.85 -13.96 31.49
C ALA A 170 29.94 -15.03 31.30
N LYS A 171 30.64 -14.99 30.17
CA LYS A 171 31.85 -15.78 29.92
C LYS A 171 33.06 -15.12 30.57
#